data_AF-A0A134B511-F1
#
_entry.id   AF-A0A134B511-F1
#
_cell.length_a   1.000
_cell.length_b   1.000
_cell.length_c   1.000
_cell.angle_alpha   90.00
_cell.angle_beta   90.00
_cell.angle_gamma   90.00
#
_symmetry.space_group_name_H-M   'P 1'
#
loop_
_entity.id
_entity.type
_entity.pdbx_description
1 polymer ?
#
loop_
_entity_poly.entity_id
_entity_poly.type
_entity_poly.pdbx_seq_one_letter_code
_entity_poly.pdbx_strand_id
1 'polypeptide(L)'
;MKRRRTFDLVSYLQRLHLLPERLTRKTEAEDLLKQLYDHEKSTGKAPDRLTSRDLHLSPEQLEALQRELEREGLTEPGALRLTEAGRQRALELTRAHRLYELYLAEHSGYAPEDWHRIAHAEEHKLTEREHERIARLLGNPLFDPHGDPIPTSQGTEPAIPHSLSIEELTEGQWYYVEHIEDDEPESFRLLIDAGLTRDSLFRLNRLESARSQIYYEGEVLEFPTFAFVALTLRHAKEEELKESHSEDTIRLTRLPEGMEATILGLSPSCRGAMRRRLMDLGFVRGSSIRIDMHSPLGNPTAYIVRGAAIALRHDQARYILIQRPHASATE
;
A
#
# COMPACT_ATOMS: atom_id res chain seq x y z
N MET A 1 12.18 -6.46 -28.56
CA MET A 1 11.83 -5.60 -27.40
C MET A 1 12.83 -5.86 -26.28
N LYS A 2 13.71 -4.90 -25.96
CA LYS A 2 14.68 -5.03 -24.86
C LYS A 2 14.25 -4.10 -23.72
N ARG A 3 13.91 -4.72 -22.58
CA ARG A 3 13.56 -4.06 -21.30
C ARG A 3 14.62 -3.02 -20.93
N ARG A 4 14.22 -1.77 -20.70
CA ARG A 4 15.08 -0.78 -20.03
C ARG A 4 15.18 -1.18 -18.56
N ARG A 5 16.39 -1.53 -18.13
CA ARG A 5 16.73 -1.83 -16.73
C ARG A 5 16.70 -0.52 -15.94
N THR A 6 15.99 -0.50 -14.81
CA THR A 6 16.07 0.57 -13.81
C THR A 6 17.47 0.58 -13.23
N PHE A 7 18.06 1.76 -13.16
CA PHE A 7 19.43 1.95 -12.73
C PHE A 7 19.46 2.07 -11.21
N ASP A 8 19.80 0.98 -10.53
CA ASP A 8 20.09 0.98 -9.11
C ASP A 8 21.42 1.70 -8.88
N LEU A 9 21.33 2.98 -8.49
CA LEU A 9 22.47 3.85 -8.27
C LEU A 9 23.36 3.33 -7.14
N VAL A 10 22.81 2.68 -6.11
CA VAL A 10 23.59 2.15 -4.99
C VAL A 10 24.34 0.89 -5.43
N SER A 11 23.67 -0.07 -6.07
CA SER A 11 24.35 -1.24 -6.66
C SER A 11 25.32 -0.86 -7.78
N TYR A 12 25.04 0.21 -8.53
CA TYR A 12 25.94 0.74 -9.55
C TYR A 12 27.19 1.38 -8.94
N LEU A 13 27.04 2.20 -7.89
CA LEU A 13 28.15 2.81 -7.17
C LEU A 13 28.95 1.76 -6.36
N GLN A 14 28.32 0.71 -5.86
CA GLN A 14 28.96 -0.47 -5.27
C GLN A 14 29.81 -1.22 -6.30
N ARG A 15 29.26 -1.49 -7.51
CA ARG A 15 30.04 -2.08 -8.63
C ARG A 15 31.21 -1.20 -9.06
N LEU A 16 31.13 0.11 -8.86
CA LEU A 16 32.20 1.07 -9.15
C LEU A 16 33.12 1.38 -7.96
N HIS A 17 32.88 0.77 -6.79
CA HIS A 17 33.65 0.98 -5.55
C HIS A 17 33.67 2.45 -5.08
N LEU A 18 32.60 3.20 -5.35
CA LEU A 18 32.48 4.62 -5.05
C LEU A 18 31.85 4.90 -3.67
N LEU A 19 31.36 3.87 -2.98
CA LEU A 19 30.94 3.94 -1.58
C LEU A 19 31.97 3.22 -0.68
N PRO A 20 32.37 3.78 0.46
CA PRO A 20 33.24 3.10 1.41
C PRO A 20 32.59 1.80 1.92
N GLU A 21 33.32 0.69 1.96
CA GLU A 21 32.83 -0.62 2.45
C GLU A 21 32.14 -0.55 3.82
N ARG A 22 32.59 0.37 4.69
CA ARG A 22 32.01 0.59 6.02
C ARG A 22 30.55 1.06 5.98
N LEU A 23 30.17 1.88 4.98
CA LEU A 23 28.79 2.36 4.86
C LEU A 23 27.86 1.23 4.43
N THR A 24 28.32 0.38 3.50
CA THR A 24 27.54 -0.78 3.03
C THR A 24 27.33 -1.80 4.13
N ARG A 25 28.39 -2.13 4.88
CA ARG A 25 28.32 -3.10 5.98
C ARG A 25 27.39 -2.64 7.10
N LYS A 26 27.34 -1.34 7.39
CA LYS A 26 26.43 -0.79 8.38
C LYS A 26 24.96 -0.99 7.95
N THR A 27 24.63 -0.65 6.70
CA THR A 27 23.30 -0.88 6.15
C THR A 27 22.90 -2.36 6.21
N GLU A 28 23.77 -3.26 5.75
CA GLU A 28 23.52 -4.71 5.83
C GLU A 28 23.33 -5.21 7.27
N ALA A 29 24.05 -4.64 8.24
CA ALA A 29 23.87 -4.98 9.65
C ALA A 29 22.52 -4.47 10.19
N GLU A 30 22.10 -3.27 9.80
CA GLU A 30 20.79 -2.70 10.12
C GLU A 30 19.63 -3.51 9.50
N ASP A 31 19.80 -4.06 8.30
CA ASP A 31 18.83 -4.99 7.69
C ASP A 31 18.71 -6.28 8.49
N LEU A 32 19.85 -6.85 8.90
CA LEU A 32 19.89 -8.00 9.78
C LEU A 32 19.19 -7.71 11.12
N LEU A 33 19.37 -6.50 11.67
CA LEU A 33 18.72 -6.07 12.91
C LEU A 33 17.18 -6.11 12.78
N LYS A 34 16.62 -5.62 11.68
CA LYS A 34 15.17 -5.67 11.42
C LYS A 34 14.66 -7.11 11.37
N GLN A 35 15.36 -7.98 10.66
CA GLN A 35 14.98 -9.39 10.55
C GLN A 35 15.02 -10.12 11.91
N LEU A 36 16.02 -9.83 12.75
CA LEU A 36 16.07 -10.34 14.12
C LEU A 36 14.88 -9.85 14.94
N TYR A 37 14.49 -8.58 14.77
CA TYR A 37 13.33 -8.01 15.45
C TYR A 37 12.02 -8.67 15.01
N ASP A 38 11.82 -8.85 13.70
CA ASP A 38 10.62 -9.48 13.14
C ASP A 38 10.50 -10.96 13.55
N HIS A 39 11.63 -11.69 13.62
CA HIS A 39 11.67 -13.04 14.15
C HIS A 39 11.28 -13.09 15.63
N GLU A 40 11.83 -12.19 16.45
CA GLU A 40 11.49 -12.14 17.87
C GLU A 40 10.02 -11.76 18.09
N LYS A 41 9.48 -10.83 17.30
CA LYS A 41 8.08 -10.42 17.33
C LYS A 41 7.14 -11.57 17.00
N SER A 42 7.47 -12.38 15.98
CA SER A 42 6.63 -13.50 15.53
C SER A 42 6.71 -14.72 16.45
N THR A 43 7.88 -15.03 16.99
CA THR A 43 8.10 -16.27 17.78
C THR A 43 8.18 -16.05 19.30
N GLY A 44 8.31 -14.81 19.74
CA GLY A 44 8.57 -14.43 21.13
C GLY A 44 9.99 -14.74 21.63
N LYS A 45 10.91 -15.15 20.74
CA LYS A 45 12.29 -15.53 21.10
C LYS A 45 13.30 -15.09 20.04
N ALA A 46 14.53 -14.85 20.47
CA ALA A 46 15.64 -14.68 19.55
C ALA A 46 15.94 -16.00 18.82
N PRO A 47 16.39 -15.95 17.55
CA PRO A 47 16.75 -17.16 16.81
C PRO A 47 17.99 -17.82 17.41
N ASP A 48 17.97 -19.15 17.55
CA ASP A 48 19.10 -19.93 18.08
C ASP A 48 20.31 -19.90 17.13
N ARG A 49 20.05 -19.88 15.82
CA ARG A 49 21.02 -19.70 14.73
C ARG A 49 20.33 -19.06 13.54
N LEU A 50 20.99 -18.13 12.87
CA LEU A 50 20.58 -17.71 11.52
C LEU A 50 21.18 -18.70 10.52
N THR A 51 20.34 -19.29 9.67
CA THR A 51 20.87 -20.15 8.61
C THR A 51 21.18 -19.30 7.39
N SER A 52 22.32 -19.55 6.74
CA SER A 52 22.73 -18.89 5.48
C SER A 52 21.65 -18.92 4.37
N ARG A 53 20.67 -19.82 4.48
CA ARG A 53 19.55 -19.94 3.53
C ARG A 53 18.51 -18.83 3.67
N ASP A 54 18.37 -18.22 4.84
CA ASP A 54 17.33 -17.22 5.10
C ASP A 54 17.75 -15.83 4.59
N LEU A 55 19.05 -15.58 4.48
CA LEU A 55 19.61 -14.25 4.23
C LEU A 55 20.39 -14.14 2.91
N HIS A 56 20.56 -15.25 2.19
CA HIS A 56 21.48 -15.34 1.05
C HIS A 56 22.92 -14.88 1.38
N LEU A 57 23.34 -15.00 2.64
CA LEU A 57 24.66 -14.60 3.13
C LEU A 57 25.57 -15.81 3.35
N SER A 58 26.86 -15.65 3.04
CA SER A 58 27.87 -16.62 3.48
C SER A 58 28.06 -16.58 5.00
N PRO A 59 28.52 -17.68 5.64
CA PRO A 59 28.79 -17.70 7.08
C PRO A 59 29.75 -16.60 7.54
N GLU A 60 30.78 -16.30 6.75
CA GLU A 60 31.76 -15.25 7.05
C GLU A 60 31.14 -13.85 7.05
N GLN A 61 30.25 -13.57 6.09
CA GLN A 61 29.49 -12.32 6.03
C GLN A 61 28.56 -12.19 7.24
N LEU A 62 27.82 -13.23 7.57
CA LEU A 62 26.92 -13.23 8.71
C LEU A 62 27.66 -12.95 10.02
N GLU A 63 28.80 -13.61 10.25
CA GLU A 63 29.64 -13.31 11.42
C GLU A 63 30.15 -11.87 11.41
N ALA A 64 30.48 -11.32 10.25
CA ALA A 64 30.90 -9.93 10.12
C ALA A 64 29.78 -8.96 10.48
N LEU A 65 28.54 -9.21 10.05
CA LEU A 65 27.38 -8.38 10.41
C LEU A 65 27.05 -8.51 11.90
N GLN A 66 27.07 -9.73 12.45
CA GLN A 66 26.84 -9.94 13.88
C GLN A 66 27.87 -9.20 14.73
N ARG A 67 29.17 -9.29 14.39
CA ARG A 67 30.22 -8.51 15.08
C ARG A 67 30.01 -7.01 14.98
N GLU A 68 29.41 -6.52 13.90
CA GLU A 68 29.07 -5.10 13.75
C GLU A 68 27.94 -4.69 14.70
N LEU A 69 26.86 -5.48 14.78
CA LEU A 69 25.75 -5.26 15.70
C LEU A 69 26.18 -5.30 17.17
N GLU A 70 27.03 -6.26 17.53
CA GLU A 70 27.60 -6.38 18.89
C GLU A 70 28.48 -5.16 19.22
N ARG A 71 29.29 -4.70 18.26
CA ARG A 71 30.16 -3.53 18.42
C ARG A 71 29.36 -2.23 18.61
N GLU A 72 28.19 -2.13 17.99
CA GLU A 72 27.26 -1.00 18.19
C GLU A 72 26.37 -1.16 19.44
N GLY A 73 26.45 -2.29 20.14
CA GLY A 73 25.65 -2.57 21.34
C GLY A 73 24.18 -2.88 21.06
N LEU A 74 23.85 -3.27 19.82
CA LEU A 74 22.49 -3.58 19.37
C LEU A 74 22.10 -5.04 19.64
N THR A 75 23.10 -5.92 19.75
CA THR A 75 22.92 -7.33 20.16
C THR A 75 23.80 -7.67 21.36
N GLU A 76 23.40 -8.68 22.12
CA GLU A 76 24.20 -9.24 23.21
C GLU A 76 25.46 -9.95 22.65
N PRO A 77 26.62 -9.91 23.36
CA PRO A 77 27.85 -10.53 22.90
C PRO A 77 27.71 -12.04 22.68
N GLY A 78 28.08 -12.52 21.48
CA GLY A 78 28.04 -13.95 21.14
C GLY A 78 26.63 -14.52 20.96
N ALA A 79 25.60 -13.66 20.91
CA ALA A 79 24.21 -14.07 20.75
C ALA A 79 23.51 -13.20 19.70
N LEU A 80 22.42 -13.74 19.14
CA LEU A 80 21.53 -13.02 18.22
C LEU A 80 20.38 -12.33 18.96
N ARG A 81 20.50 -12.19 20.28
CA ARG A 81 19.51 -11.52 21.11
C ARG A 81 19.72 -10.02 21.02
N LEU A 82 18.68 -9.31 20.61
CA LEU A 82 18.66 -7.85 20.58
C LEU A 82 18.71 -7.27 22.00
N THR A 83 19.47 -6.20 22.18
CA THR A 83 19.39 -5.34 23.37
C THR A 83 18.18 -4.40 23.26
N GLU A 84 17.87 -3.66 24.32
CA GLU A 84 16.84 -2.61 24.26
C GLU A 84 17.18 -1.54 23.20
N ALA A 85 18.45 -1.16 23.08
CA ALA A 85 18.91 -0.25 22.04
C ALA A 85 18.74 -0.87 20.63
N GLY A 86 18.99 -2.16 20.48
CA GLY A 86 18.73 -2.91 19.25
C GLY A 86 17.26 -2.90 18.85
N ARG A 87 16.35 -3.12 19.80
CA ARG A 87 14.89 -3.05 19.57
C ARG A 87 14.46 -1.67 19.11
N GLN A 88 14.88 -0.65 19.84
CA GLN A 88 14.54 0.73 19.51
C GLN A 88 15.07 1.10 18.12
N ARG A 89 16.29 0.71 17.79
CA ARG A 89 16.87 0.98 16.47
C ARG A 89 16.15 0.24 15.33
N ALA A 90 15.75 -1.03 15.55
CA ALA A 90 14.96 -1.77 14.57
C ALA A 90 13.61 -1.07 14.31
N LEU A 91 12.93 -0.63 15.38
CA LEU A 91 11.66 0.10 15.28
C LEU A 91 11.82 1.45 14.58
N GLU A 92 12.92 2.17 14.81
CA GLU A 92 13.23 3.40 14.10
C GLU A 92 13.40 3.19 12.59
N LEU A 93 14.13 2.15 12.19
CA LEU A 93 14.32 1.79 10.78
C LEU A 93 13.00 1.39 10.11
N THR A 94 12.21 0.56 10.79
CA THR A 94 10.87 0.17 10.32
C THR A 94 9.94 1.38 10.20
N ARG A 95 9.98 2.31 11.16
CA ARG A 95 9.24 3.59 11.07
C ARG A 95 9.72 4.42 9.88
N ALA A 96 11.03 4.50 9.65
CA ALA A 96 11.62 5.24 8.54
C ALA A 96 11.15 4.70 7.19
N HIS A 97 11.23 3.38 7.02
CA HIS A 97 10.78 2.65 5.84
C HIS A 97 9.31 2.97 5.51
N ARG A 98 8.42 2.65 6.45
CA ARG A 98 6.97 2.78 6.29
C ARG A 98 6.52 4.23 6.06
N LEU A 99 7.14 5.19 6.76
CA LEU A 99 6.89 6.62 6.51
C LEU A 99 7.34 7.05 5.12
N TYR A 100 8.47 6.53 4.64
CA TYR A 100 9.00 6.90 3.33
C TYR A 100 8.19 6.26 2.20
N GLU A 101 7.74 5.01 2.34
CA GLU A 101 6.78 4.40 1.40
C GLU A 101 5.50 5.22 1.30
N LEU A 102 4.93 5.63 2.43
CA LEU A 102 3.74 6.47 2.44
C LEU A 102 3.99 7.84 1.81
N TYR A 103 5.16 8.42 2.05
CA TYR A 103 5.57 9.64 1.35
C TYR A 103 5.62 9.44 -0.17
N LEU A 104 6.22 8.35 -0.65
CA LEU A 104 6.30 8.05 -2.07
C LEU A 104 4.89 7.86 -2.66
N ALA A 105 4.03 7.09 -2.01
CA ALA A 105 2.66 6.85 -2.44
C ALA A 105 1.84 8.14 -2.56
N GLU A 106 2.00 9.07 -1.63
CA GLU A 106 1.20 10.30 -1.60
C GLU A 106 1.81 11.49 -2.38
N HIS A 107 3.13 11.52 -2.58
CA HIS A 107 3.82 12.74 -3.04
C HIS A 107 4.74 12.57 -4.26
N SER A 108 5.13 11.36 -4.66
CA SER A 108 6.17 11.19 -5.68
C SER A 108 5.66 10.86 -7.09
N GLY A 109 4.49 10.21 -7.18
CA GLY A 109 3.98 9.64 -8.43
C GLY A 109 4.72 8.38 -8.91
N TYR A 110 5.63 7.80 -8.10
CA TYR A 110 6.18 6.46 -8.37
C TYR A 110 5.07 5.41 -8.35
N ALA A 111 5.27 4.35 -9.15
CA ALA A 111 4.36 3.22 -9.17
C ALA A 111 4.44 2.42 -7.86
N PRO A 112 3.35 1.76 -7.43
CA PRO A 112 3.33 0.97 -6.19
C PRO A 112 4.48 -0.02 -6.06
N GLU A 113 4.88 -0.65 -7.17
CA GLU A 113 5.95 -1.66 -7.21
C GLU A 113 7.35 -1.08 -6.95
N ASP A 114 7.50 0.25 -7.02
CA ASP A 114 8.76 0.95 -6.77
C ASP A 114 8.87 1.47 -5.33
N TRP A 115 7.78 1.56 -4.56
CA TRP A 115 7.78 2.19 -3.24
C TRP A 115 8.74 1.49 -2.27
N HIS A 116 8.57 0.18 -2.08
CA HIS A 116 9.41 -0.64 -1.22
C HIS A 116 10.89 -0.51 -1.54
N ARG A 117 11.25 -0.74 -2.81
CA ARG A 117 12.65 -0.68 -3.26
C ARG A 117 13.30 0.68 -3.00
N ILE A 118 12.56 1.77 -3.21
CA ILE A 118 13.07 3.13 -2.98
C ILE A 118 13.15 3.42 -1.48
N ALA A 119 12.13 3.06 -0.70
CA ALA A 119 12.12 3.27 0.74
C ALA A 119 13.23 2.50 1.45
N HIS A 120 13.44 1.24 1.08
CA HIS A 120 14.55 0.42 1.57
C HIS A 120 15.92 1.07 1.30
N ALA A 121 16.11 1.68 0.13
CA ALA A 121 17.36 2.38 -0.18
C ALA A 121 17.57 3.69 0.59
N GLU A 122 16.51 4.29 1.13
CA GLU A 122 16.54 5.60 1.79
C GLU A 122 16.43 5.50 3.33
N GLU A 123 15.82 4.46 3.88
CA GLU A 123 15.51 4.34 5.33
C GLU A 123 16.73 4.56 6.24
N HIS A 124 17.89 4.02 5.85
CA HIS A 124 19.14 4.10 6.63
C HIS A 124 19.78 5.50 6.62
N LYS A 125 19.36 6.36 5.69
CA LYS A 125 19.89 7.72 5.53
C LYS A 125 19.09 8.74 6.34
N LEU A 126 17.86 8.38 6.74
CA LEU A 126 16.97 9.29 7.42
C LEU A 126 17.32 9.38 8.90
N THR A 127 17.41 10.61 9.37
CA THR A 127 17.56 10.95 10.78
C THR A 127 16.21 10.94 11.49
N GLU A 128 16.19 10.77 12.81
CA GLU A 128 14.95 10.87 13.61
C GLU A 128 14.19 12.18 13.36
N ARG A 129 14.91 13.30 13.19
CA ARG A 129 14.30 14.61 12.85
C ARG A 129 13.61 14.59 11.49
N GLU A 130 14.16 13.87 10.52
CA GLU A 130 13.56 13.68 9.20
C GLU A 130 12.34 12.76 9.28
N HIS A 131 12.38 11.70 10.08
CA HIS A 131 11.20 10.86 10.36
C HIS A 131 10.03 11.72 10.86
N GLU A 132 10.28 12.53 11.89
CA GLU A 132 9.24 13.39 12.48
C GLU A 132 8.77 14.50 11.54
N ARG A 133 9.61 14.94 10.60
CA ARG A 133 9.20 15.88 9.56
C ARG A 133 8.28 15.21 8.54
N ILE A 134 8.62 14.00 8.09
CA ILE A 134 7.82 13.23 7.13
C ILE A 134 6.49 12.83 7.78
N ALA A 135 6.51 12.32 9.01
CA ALA A 135 5.30 11.96 9.76
C ALA A 135 4.33 13.14 9.86
N ARG A 136 4.81 14.34 10.25
CA ARG A 136 3.97 15.55 10.32
C ARG A 136 3.44 15.99 8.96
N LEU A 137 4.26 15.90 7.90
CA LEU A 137 3.83 16.21 6.53
C LEU A 137 2.68 15.29 6.10
N LEU A 138 2.70 14.02 6.52
CA LEU A 138 1.69 13.01 6.24
C LEU A 138 0.51 13.03 7.23
N GLY A 139 0.48 13.96 8.19
CA GLY A 139 -0.61 14.07 9.16
C GLY A 139 -0.54 13.10 10.34
N ASN A 140 0.66 12.63 10.69
CA ASN A 140 0.93 11.62 11.73
C ASN A 140 0.18 10.31 11.50
N PRO A 141 0.45 9.63 10.38
CA PRO A 141 -0.24 8.40 10.00
C PRO A 141 0.08 7.26 10.97
N LEU A 142 -0.90 6.38 11.18
CA LEU A 142 -0.75 5.17 11.99
C LEU A 142 -0.37 3.95 11.16
N PHE A 143 -0.58 4.00 9.85
CA PHE A 143 -0.36 2.90 8.93
C PHE A 143 0.26 3.41 7.63
N ASP A 144 1.01 2.55 6.96
CA ASP A 144 1.61 2.84 5.66
C ASP A 144 0.60 2.61 4.50
N PRO A 145 1.00 2.68 3.21
CA PRO A 145 0.09 2.47 2.08
C PRO A 145 -0.51 1.07 2.00
N HIS A 146 0.23 0.07 2.50
CA HIS A 146 -0.12 -1.34 2.47
C HIS A 146 -1.05 -1.67 3.62
N GLY A 147 -0.89 -0.99 4.75
CA GLY A 147 -1.66 -1.13 5.97
C GLY A 147 -0.87 -1.63 7.16
N ASP A 148 0.46 -1.67 7.06
CA ASP A 148 1.34 -2.03 8.16
C ASP A 148 1.41 -0.92 9.20
N PRO A 149 1.44 -1.27 10.50
CA PRO A 149 1.49 -0.29 11.58
C PRO A 149 2.76 0.56 11.49
N ILE A 150 2.68 1.87 11.57
CA ILE A 150 3.86 2.72 11.67
C ILE A 150 4.24 2.81 13.15
N PRO A 151 5.41 2.29 13.59
CA PRO A 151 5.85 2.45 14.97
C PRO A 151 5.93 3.92 15.34
N THR A 152 5.54 4.31 16.54
CA THR A 152 5.72 5.69 17.04
C THR A 152 7.19 5.98 17.33
N SER A 153 7.53 7.24 17.60
CA SER A 153 8.87 7.60 18.08
C SER A 153 9.25 6.95 19.41
N GLN A 154 8.26 6.45 20.17
CA GLN A 154 8.46 5.70 21.41
C GLN A 154 8.45 4.18 21.20
N GLY A 155 8.45 3.71 19.94
CA GLY A 155 8.50 2.29 19.62
C GLY A 155 7.17 1.55 19.84
N THR A 156 6.06 2.25 20.08
CA THR A 156 4.73 1.62 20.18
C THR A 156 4.10 1.48 18.80
N GLU A 157 3.50 0.33 18.51
CA GLU A 157 2.75 0.09 17.27
C GLU A 157 1.25 0.01 17.56
N PRO A 158 0.37 0.50 16.66
CA PRO A 158 -1.05 0.21 16.75
C PRO A 158 -1.31 -1.29 16.63
N ALA A 159 -2.33 -1.77 17.33
CA ALA A 159 -2.74 -3.17 17.24
C ALA A 159 -3.23 -3.49 15.82
N ILE A 160 -2.78 -4.63 15.28
CA ILE A 160 -3.29 -5.19 14.04
C ILE A 160 -4.52 -6.02 14.41
N PRO A 161 -5.70 -5.76 13.80
CA PRO A 161 -6.89 -6.55 14.08
C PRO A 161 -6.74 -8.01 13.61
N HIS A 162 -7.64 -8.87 14.08
CA HIS A 162 -7.68 -10.26 13.64
C HIS A 162 -8.07 -10.32 12.15
N SER A 163 -7.22 -10.93 11.34
CA SER A 163 -7.51 -11.21 9.93
C SER A 163 -8.32 -12.48 9.78
N LEU A 164 -9.33 -12.42 8.92
CA LEU A 164 -10.04 -13.60 8.44
C LEU A 164 -9.17 -14.39 7.47
N SER A 165 -9.18 -15.71 7.61
CA SER A 165 -8.66 -16.65 6.62
C SER A 165 -9.62 -16.78 5.43
N ILE A 166 -9.13 -17.36 4.32
CA ILE A 166 -9.95 -17.58 3.11
C ILE A 166 -11.15 -18.49 3.43
N GLU A 167 -10.96 -19.47 4.32
CA GLU A 167 -11.98 -20.43 4.75
C GLU A 167 -13.10 -19.78 5.56
N GLU A 168 -12.83 -18.64 6.18
CA GLU A 168 -13.83 -17.86 6.93
C GLU A 168 -14.64 -16.93 6.02
N LEU A 169 -14.26 -16.81 4.74
CA LEU A 169 -15.00 -15.98 3.80
C LEU A 169 -16.29 -16.67 3.34
N THR A 170 -17.36 -15.90 3.30
CA THR A 170 -18.71 -16.36 2.94
C THR A 170 -19.24 -15.54 1.77
N GLU A 171 -19.80 -16.23 0.77
CA GLU A 171 -20.43 -15.59 -0.37
C GLU A 171 -21.60 -14.68 0.06
N GLY A 172 -21.77 -13.56 -0.64
CA GLY A 172 -22.75 -12.52 -0.34
C GLY A 172 -22.32 -11.53 0.75
N GLN A 173 -21.26 -11.81 1.52
CA GLN A 173 -20.78 -10.92 2.58
C GLN A 173 -19.86 -9.82 2.06
N TRP A 174 -19.85 -8.70 2.80
CA TRP A 174 -18.96 -7.57 2.54
C TRP A 174 -17.73 -7.60 3.45
N TYR A 175 -16.59 -7.32 2.84
CA TYR A 175 -15.28 -7.33 3.49
C TYR A 175 -14.58 -5.98 3.30
N TYR A 176 -13.88 -5.58 4.36
CA TYR A 176 -12.99 -4.42 4.38
C TYR A 176 -11.54 -4.90 4.31
N VAL A 177 -10.76 -4.31 3.41
CA VAL A 177 -9.34 -4.57 3.27
C VAL A 177 -8.56 -3.71 4.25
N GLU A 178 -8.03 -4.34 5.31
CA GLU A 178 -7.21 -3.64 6.31
C GLU A 178 -5.77 -3.53 5.87
N HIS A 179 -5.26 -4.57 5.22
CA HIS A 179 -3.89 -4.62 4.74
C HIS A 179 -3.75 -5.49 3.49
N ILE A 180 -2.77 -5.14 2.66
CA ILE A 180 -2.37 -5.90 1.48
C ILE A 180 -0.88 -6.21 1.56
N GLU A 181 -0.54 -7.48 1.68
CA GLU A 181 0.84 -8.00 1.66
C GLU A 181 1.47 -7.78 0.28
N ASP A 182 2.71 -7.28 0.26
CA ASP A 182 3.50 -7.06 -0.95
C ASP A 182 4.61 -8.11 -1.15
N ASP A 183 4.78 -9.03 -0.19
CA ASP A 183 5.76 -10.12 -0.20
C ASP A 183 5.41 -11.26 -1.19
N GLU A 184 4.15 -11.30 -1.66
CA GLU A 184 3.65 -12.15 -2.75
C GLU A 184 3.38 -11.30 -4.01
N PRO A 185 4.38 -11.08 -4.90
CA PRO A 185 4.30 -10.07 -5.94
C PRO A 185 3.23 -10.34 -7.01
N GLU A 186 2.89 -11.60 -7.25
CA GLU A 186 1.84 -11.95 -8.21
C GLU A 186 0.46 -11.54 -7.67
N SER A 187 0.15 -11.90 -6.43
CA SER A 187 -1.09 -11.54 -5.75
C SER A 187 -1.21 -10.01 -5.60
N PHE A 188 -0.17 -9.36 -5.09
CA PHE A 188 -0.13 -7.91 -4.91
C PHE A 188 -0.44 -7.17 -6.22
N ARG A 189 0.26 -7.52 -7.30
CA ARG A 189 0.06 -6.89 -8.61
C ARG A 189 -1.36 -7.09 -9.13
N LEU A 190 -1.92 -8.29 -9.03
CA LEU A 190 -3.30 -8.56 -9.48
C LEU A 190 -4.32 -7.67 -8.76
N LEU A 191 -4.18 -7.52 -7.43
CA LEU A 191 -5.07 -6.73 -6.60
C LEU A 191 -4.93 -5.23 -6.91
N ILE A 192 -3.70 -4.72 -6.99
CA ILE A 192 -3.41 -3.31 -7.28
C ILE A 192 -3.84 -2.91 -8.70
N ASP A 193 -3.62 -3.77 -9.70
CA ASP A 193 -4.07 -3.55 -11.09
C ASP A 193 -5.60 -3.36 -11.16
N ALA A 194 -6.34 -4.08 -10.32
CA ALA A 194 -7.79 -3.93 -10.20
C ALA A 194 -8.22 -2.67 -9.45
N GLY A 195 -7.31 -2.04 -8.71
CA GLY A 195 -7.53 -0.88 -7.85
C GLY A 195 -7.89 -1.24 -6.41
N LEU A 196 -7.72 -2.49 -5.98
CA LEU A 196 -7.85 -2.84 -4.57
C LEU A 196 -6.65 -2.29 -3.81
N THR A 197 -6.92 -1.50 -2.79
CA THR A 197 -5.94 -1.02 -1.82
C THR A 197 -6.45 -1.27 -0.41
N ARG A 198 -5.63 -0.94 0.60
CA ARG A 198 -6.15 -0.62 1.93
C ARG A 198 -7.37 0.30 1.84
N ASP A 199 -8.33 0.06 2.73
CA ASP A 199 -9.63 0.75 2.84
C ASP A 199 -10.63 0.43 1.71
N SER A 200 -10.34 -0.58 0.91
CA SER A 200 -11.30 -1.09 -0.08
C SER A 200 -12.41 -1.89 0.60
N LEU A 201 -13.63 -1.69 0.12
CA LEU A 201 -14.81 -2.47 0.50
C LEU A 201 -15.29 -3.26 -0.72
N PHE A 202 -15.33 -4.58 -0.60
CA PHE A 202 -15.84 -5.46 -1.66
C PHE A 202 -16.82 -6.49 -1.12
N ARG A 203 -17.74 -6.95 -1.96
CA ARG A 203 -18.59 -8.09 -1.67
C ARG A 203 -18.02 -9.34 -2.30
N LEU A 204 -17.89 -10.42 -1.56
CA LEU A 204 -17.54 -11.71 -2.15
C LEU A 204 -18.78 -12.27 -2.85
N ASN A 205 -18.77 -12.34 -4.17
CA ASN A 205 -19.90 -12.92 -4.92
C ASN A 205 -19.78 -14.44 -5.03
N ARG A 206 -18.55 -14.93 -5.19
CA ARG A 206 -18.28 -16.36 -5.40
C ARG A 206 -16.91 -16.74 -4.90
N LEU A 207 -16.81 -17.88 -4.22
CA LEU A 207 -15.57 -18.46 -3.72
C LEU A 207 -15.39 -19.88 -4.28
N GLU A 208 -14.51 -20.04 -5.26
CA GLU A 208 -14.13 -21.36 -5.79
C GLU A 208 -12.63 -21.60 -5.59
N SER A 209 -12.16 -22.84 -5.74
CA SER A 209 -10.74 -23.16 -5.48
C SER A 209 -9.75 -22.50 -6.44
N ALA A 210 -10.17 -22.23 -7.68
CA ALA A 210 -9.28 -21.70 -8.72
C ALA A 210 -9.52 -20.21 -9.01
N ARG A 211 -10.78 -19.79 -9.07
CA ARG A 211 -11.19 -18.43 -9.41
C ARG A 211 -12.33 -17.99 -8.51
N SER A 212 -12.21 -16.80 -7.95
CA SER A 212 -13.22 -16.21 -7.08
C SER A 212 -13.64 -14.86 -7.64
N GLN A 213 -14.90 -14.51 -7.41
CA GLN A 213 -15.51 -13.29 -7.93
C GLN A 213 -15.88 -12.35 -6.81
N ILE A 214 -15.53 -11.08 -6.97
CA ILE A 214 -15.93 -10.02 -6.06
C ILE A 214 -16.74 -8.97 -6.80
N TYR A 215 -17.58 -8.26 -6.06
CA TYR A 215 -18.17 -7.00 -6.51
C TYR A 215 -17.45 -5.83 -5.84
N TYR A 216 -16.87 -4.95 -6.64
CA TYR A 216 -16.07 -3.81 -6.19
C TYR A 216 -16.34 -2.59 -7.06
N GLU A 217 -16.74 -1.47 -6.46
CA GLU A 217 -16.97 -0.17 -7.14
C GLU A 217 -17.90 -0.25 -8.37
N GLY A 218 -18.91 -1.12 -8.33
CA GLY A 218 -19.86 -1.32 -9.43
C GLY A 218 -19.41 -2.32 -10.49
N GLU A 219 -18.33 -3.07 -10.25
CA GLU A 219 -17.75 -4.07 -11.15
C GLU A 219 -17.79 -5.45 -10.55
N VAL A 220 -18.05 -6.46 -11.36
CA VAL A 220 -17.72 -7.85 -11.01
C VAL A 220 -16.32 -8.12 -11.51
N LEU A 221 -15.41 -8.40 -10.59
CA LEU A 221 -14.01 -8.70 -10.85
C LEU A 221 -13.73 -10.16 -10.52
N GLU A 222 -12.85 -10.79 -11.28
CA GLU A 222 -12.48 -12.19 -11.10
C GLU A 222 -10.99 -12.32 -10.88
N PHE A 223 -10.62 -13.02 -9.81
CA PHE A 223 -9.24 -13.21 -9.39
C PHE A 223 -8.94 -14.70 -9.24
N PRO A 224 -7.68 -15.12 -9.45
CA PRO A 224 -7.23 -16.39 -8.88
C PRO A 224 -7.48 -16.38 -7.37
N THR A 225 -8.00 -17.48 -6.81
CA THR A 225 -8.35 -17.53 -5.39
C THR A 225 -7.13 -17.36 -4.47
N PHE A 226 -5.94 -17.73 -4.95
CA PHE A 226 -4.70 -17.49 -4.21
C PHE A 226 -4.40 -16.00 -4.01
N ALA A 227 -4.95 -15.09 -4.82
CA ALA A 227 -4.70 -13.66 -4.68
C ALA A 227 -5.22 -13.11 -3.33
N PHE A 228 -6.24 -13.76 -2.75
CA PHE A 228 -6.80 -13.37 -1.45
C PHE A 228 -5.87 -13.67 -0.27
N VAL A 229 -4.82 -14.49 -0.46
CA VAL A 229 -3.82 -14.76 0.58
C VAL A 229 -3.05 -13.50 0.95
N ALA A 230 -2.90 -12.57 0.01
CA ALA A 230 -2.25 -11.28 0.24
C ALA A 230 -3.17 -10.25 0.92
N LEU A 231 -4.40 -10.61 1.32
CA LEU A 231 -5.34 -9.68 1.93
C LEU A 231 -5.54 -10.00 3.41
N THR A 232 -5.32 -8.99 4.23
CA THR A 232 -5.84 -8.99 5.61
C THR A 232 -7.24 -8.40 5.59
N LEU A 233 -8.23 -9.23 5.94
CA LEU A 233 -9.65 -8.92 5.80
C LEU A 233 -10.38 -8.95 7.13
N ARG A 234 -11.39 -8.09 7.23
CA ARG A 234 -12.45 -8.20 8.24
C ARG A 234 -13.82 -8.01 7.61
N HIS A 235 -14.87 -8.40 8.33
CA HIS A 235 -16.22 -8.02 7.95
C HIS A 235 -16.37 -6.49 7.92
N ALA A 236 -17.03 -6.01 6.86
CA ALA A 236 -17.42 -4.61 6.76
C ALA A 236 -18.49 -4.28 7.81
N LYS A 237 -18.35 -3.13 8.47
CA LYS A 237 -19.35 -2.65 9.42
C LYS A 237 -20.54 -2.03 8.66
N GLU A 238 -21.71 -2.02 9.28
CA GLU A 238 -22.89 -1.42 8.66
C GLU A 238 -22.71 0.07 8.33
N GLU A 239 -22.00 0.82 9.18
CA GLU A 239 -21.73 2.24 8.98
C GLU A 239 -20.85 2.46 7.74
N GLU A 240 -19.84 1.60 7.56
CA GLU A 240 -18.92 1.66 6.41
C GLU A 240 -19.65 1.41 5.09
N LEU A 241 -20.59 0.44 5.08
CA LEU A 241 -21.42 0.15 3.92
C LEU A 241 -22.37 1.31 3.59
N LYS A 242 -22.97 1.93 4.62
CA LYS A 242 -23.84 3.10 4.46
C LYS A 242 -23.06 4.31 3.93
N GLU A 243 -21.87 4.59 4.46
CA GLU A 243 -21.04 5.74 4.06
C GLU A 243 -20.45 5.60 2.66
N SER A 244 -20.05 4.39 2.28
CA SER A 244 -19.50 4.08 0.96
C SER A 244 -20.56 3.90 -0.14
N HIS A 245 -21.83 3.77 0.25
CA HIS A 245 -22.95 3.42 -0.65
C HIS A 245 -22.63 2.19 -1.52
N SER A 246 -21.93 1.21 -0.95
CA SER A 246 -21.23 0.18 -1.73
C SER A 246 -22.12 -0.60 -2.72
N GLU A 247 -23.41 -0.78 -2.44
CA GLU A 247 -24.35 -1.48 -3.35
C GLU A 247 -24.78 -0.63 -4.57
N ASP A 248 -24.91 0.68 -4.39
CA ASP A 248 -25.36 1.63 -5.41
C ASP A 248 -24.22 2.45 -6.02
N THR A 249 -22.99 2.22 -5.59
CA THR A 249 -21.81 2.87 -6.14
C THR A 249 -21.40 2.24 -7.48
N ILE A 250 -21.12 3.09 -8.46
CA ILE A 250 -20.45 2.72 -9.71
C ILE A 250 -19.32 3.72 -10.02
N ARG A 251 -18.32 3.30 -10.79
CA ARG A 251 -17.33 4.23 -11.36
C ARG A 251 -17.97 5.18 -12.37
N LEU A 252 -17.50 6.43 -12.42
CA LEU A 252 -17.97 7.47 -13.35
C LEU A 252 -17.88 7.06 -14.82
N THR A 253 -16.95 6.16 -15.16
CA THR A 253 -16.81 5.60 -16.51
C THR A 253 -18.05 4.84 -16.98
N ARG A 254 -18.97 4.47 -16.07
CA ARG A 254 -20.26 3.83 -16.37
C ARG A 254 -21.46 4.77 -16.35
N LEU A 255 -21.26 6.08 -16.19
CA LEU A 255 -22.35 7.05 -16.28
C LEU A 255 -22.98 6.99 -17.69
N PRO A 256 -24.29 6.71 -17.84
CA PRO A 256 -24.93 6.75 -19.15
C PRO A 256 -25.02 8.18 -19.70
N GLU A 257 -24.99 8.32 -21.02
CA GLU A 257 -25.23 9.60 -21.68
C GLU A 257 -26.63 10.16 -21.34
N GLY A 258 -26.73 11.48 -21.21
CA GLY A 258 -27.97 12.17 -20.88
C GLY A 258 -28.43 12.03 -19.42
N MET A 259 -27.75 11.23 -18.60
CA MET A 259 -28.03 11.12 -17.17
C MET A 259 -27.15 12.05 -16.33
N GLU A 260 -27.67 12.40 -15.17
CA GLU A 260 -26.99 13.12 -14.11
C GLU A 260 -26.86 12.20 -12.89
N ALA A 261 -25.73 12.27 -12.20
CA ALA A 261 -25.44 11.45 -11.03
C ALA A 261 -24.78 12.28 -9.93
N THR A 262 -24.86 11.79 -8.69
CA THR A 262 -24.20 12.42 -7.53
C THR A 262 -22.86 11.75 -7.29
N ILE A 263 -21.80 12.55 -7.14
CA ILE A 263 -20.48 12.04 -6.72
C ILE A 263 -20.56 11.59 -5.27
N LEU A 264 -20.20 10.34 -5.02
CA LEU A 264 -20.14 9.75 -3.69
C LEU A 264 -18.74 9.87 -3.07
N GLY A 265 -17.71 9.90 -3.91
CA GLY A 265 -16.34 10.09 -3.44
C GLY A 265 -15.32 9.71 -4.51
N LEU A 266 -14.10 9.50 -4.06
CA LEU A 266 -13.00 8.98 -4.87
C LEU A 266 -12.62 7.60 -4.35
N SER A 267 -12.29 6.68 -5.26
CA SER A 267 -11.77 5.36 -4.96
C SER A 267 -10.60 5.44 -3.95
N PRO A 268 -10.47 4.47 -3.02
CA PRO A 268 -9.30 4.34 -2.15
C PRO A 268 -7.97 4.25 -2.92
N SER A 269 -8.00 3.76 -4.16
CA SER A 269 -6.83 3.72 -5.05
C SER A 269 -6.44 5.08 -5.63
N CYS A 270 -7.29 6.10 -5.51
CA CYS A 270 -6.99 7.46 -5.93
C CYS A 270 -6.27 8.21 -4.81
N ARG A 271 -4.93 8.27 -4.91
CA ARG A 271 -4.04 8.83 -3.89
C ARG A 271 -3.22 10.01 -4.42
N GLY A 272 -2.58 10.72 -3.50
CA GLY A 272 -1.59 11.73 -3.78
C GLY A 272 -2.02 12.88 -4.69
N ALA A 273 -1.20 13.18 -5.71
CA ALA A 273 -1.40 14.32 -6.60
C ALA A 273 -2.70 14.20 -7.45
N MET A 274 -3.07 12.99 -7.87
CA MET A 274 -4.30 12.77 -8.64
C MET A 274 -5.52 13.07 -7.78
N ARG A 275 -5.55 12.55 -6.54
CA ARG A 275 -6.65 12.78 -5.58
C ARG A 275 -6.87 14.27 -5.34
N ARG A 276 -5.81 14.99 -4.99
CA ARG A 276 -5.84 16.45 -4.75
C ARG A 276 -6.38 17.19 -5.98
N ARG A 277 -5.84 16.88 -7.16
CA ARG A 277 -6.29 17.50 -8.42
C ARG A 277 -7.78 17.27 -8.69
N LEU A 278 -8.28 16.05 -8.51
CA LEU A 278 -9.71 15.78 -8.72
C LEU A 278 -10.57 16.55 -7.71
N MET A 279 -10.16 16.63 -6.44
CA MET A 279 -10.86 17.42 -5.43
C MET A 279 -10.85 18.92 -5.77
N ASP A 280 -9.71 19.48 -6.19
CA ASP A 280 -9.56 20.89 -6.59
C ASP A 280 -10.43 21.23 -7.81
N LEU A 281 -10.62 20.28 -8.72
CA LEU A 281 -11.50 20.42 -9.91
C LEU A 281 -12.99 20.26 -9.57
N GLY A 282 -13.34 19.98 -8.31
CA GLY A 282 -14.73 19.90 -7.85
C GLY A 282 -15.33 18.50 -7.84
N PHE A 283 -14.55 17.45 -8.06
CA PHE A 283 -15.00 16.05 -7.92
C PHE A 283 -15.02 15.64 -6.45
N VAL A 284 -15.92 16.26 -5.68
CA VAL A 284 -16.11 16.04 -4.24
C VAL A 284 -17.50 15.50 -3.95
N ARG A 285 -17.64 14.76 -2.84
CA ARG A 285 -18.90 14.14 -2.40
C ARG A 285 -20.06 15.16 -2.42
N GLY A 286 -21.20 14.74 -2.94
CA GLY A 286 -22.42 15.55 -3.07
C GLY A 286 -22.47 16.45 -4.30
N SER A 287 -21.38 16.56 -5.07
CA SER A 287 -21.42 17.33 -6.33
C SER A 287 -22.17 16.56 -7.41
N SER A 288 -23.00 17.28 -8.16
CA SER A 288 -23.66 16.72 -9.34
C SER A 288 -22.72 16.65 -10.53
N ILE A 289 -22.85 15.58 -11.32
CA ILE A 289 -22.03 15.33 -12.50
C ILE A 289 -22.85 14.74 -13.65
N ARG A 290 -22.60 15.23 -14.86
CA ARG A 290 -23.16 14.67 -16.10
C ARG A 290 -22.13 14.66 -17.21
N ILE A 291 -22.32 13.79 -18.21
CA ILE A 291 -21.53 13.82 -19.43
C ILE A 291 -21.91 15.09 -20.22
N ASP A 292 -20.90 15.81 -20.69
CA ASP A 292 -21.07 16.93 -21.63
C ASP A 292 -20.91 16.43 -23.07
N MET A 293 -19.74 15.87 -23.37
CA MET A 293 -19.43 15.29 -24.66
C MET A 293 -18.30 14.27 -24.57
N HIS A 294 -18.30 13.33 -25.51
CA HIS A 294 -17.17 12.44 -25.73
C HIS A 294 -16.22 13.04 -26.76
N SER A 295 -14.91 12.84 -26.57
CA SER A 295 -13.93 13.05 -27.64
C SER A 295 -14.33 12.24 -28.87
N PRO A 296 -14.09 12.72 -30.10
CA PRO A 296 -14.32 11.95 -31.33
C PRO A 296 -13.61 10.58 -31.35
N LEU A 297 -12.52 10.45 -30.58
CA LEU A 297 -11.75 9.20 -30.42
C LEU A 297 -12.17 8.38 -29.18
N GLY A 298 -13.24 8.77 -28.49
CA GLY A 298 -13.79 8.08 -27.31
C GLY A 298 -13.08 8.35 -25.97
N ASN A 299 -11.91 9.00 -25.98
CA ASN A 299 -11.16 9.37 -24.77
C ASN A 299 -10.34 10.65 -25.06
N PRO A 300 -10.34 11.70 -24.21
CA PRO A 300 -11.07 11.86 -22.94
C PRO A 300 -12.58 12.10 -23.10
N THR A 301 -13.32 12.01 -21.99
CA THR A 301 -14.73 12.43 -21.88
C THR A 301 -14.80 13.74 -21.10
N ALA A 302 -15.58 14.70 -21.59
CA ALA A 302 -15.86 15.94 -20.89
C ALA A 302 -17.08 15.76 -19.97
N TYR A 303 -16.93 16.18 -18.71
CA TYR A 303 -17.97 16.13 -17.70
C TYR A 303 -18.29 17.54 -17.23
N ILE A 304 -19.58 17.84 -17.03
CA ILE A 304 -19.98 19.03 -16.29
C ILE A 304 -20.00 18.70 -14.81
N VAL A 305 -19.18 19.40 -14.03
CA VAL A 305 -19.16 19.32 -12.56
C VAL A 305 -19.09 20.72 -12.00
N ARG A 306 -19.99 21.06 -11.07
CA ARG A 306 -20.11 22.41 -10.47
C ARG A 306 -20.14 23.55 -11.50
N GLY A 307 -20.78 23.32 -12.66
CA GLY A 307 -20.91 24.30 -13.73
C GLY A 307 -19.67 24.47 -14.62
N ALA A 308 -18.59 23.72 -14.39
CA ALA A 308 -17.40 23.71 -15.23
C ALA A 308 -17.33 22.45 -16.09
N ALA A 309 -16.89 22.57 -17.34
CA ALA A 309 -16.61 21.46 -18.23
C ALA A 309 -15.17 20.97 -18.03
N ILE A 310 -15.00 19.75 -17.53
CA ILE A 310 -13.70 19.15 -17.24
C ILE A 310 -13.51 17.87 -18.07
N ALA A 311 -12.49 17.86 -18.92
CA ALA A 311 -12.10 16.67 -19.67
C ALA A 311 -11.24 15.73 -18.82
N LEU A 312 -11.69 14.51 -18.61
CA LEU A 312 -10.95 13.45 -17.93
C LEU A 312 -10.71 12.28 -18.88
N ARG A 313 -9.50 11.76 -18.84
CA ARG A 313 -9.23 10.47 -19.49
C ARG A 313 -9.86 9.33 -18.68
N HIS A 314 -10.05 8.18 -19.33
CA HIS A 314 -10.62 6.99 -18.69
C HIS A 314 -9.85 6.54 -17.43
N ASP A 315 -8.51 6.57 -17.47
CA ASP A 315 -7.61 6.25 -16.34
C ASP A 315 -7.77 7.20 -15.15
N GLN A 316 -8.34 8.38 -15.37
CA GLN A 316 -8.64 9.36 -14.32
C GLN A 316 -10.10 9.26 -13.85
N ALA A 317 -11.04 9.13 -14.80
CA ALA A 317 -12.47 9.04 -14.52
C ALA A 317 -12.82 7.78 -13.71
N ARG A 318 -12.07 6.68 -13.89
CA ARG A 318 -12.29 5.43 -13.12
C ARG A 318 -12.16 5.60 -11.61
N TYR A 319 -11.45 6.62 -11.14
CA TYR A 319 -11.27 6.90 -9.71
C TYR A 319 -12.47 7.60 -9.07
N ILE A 320 -13.40 8.14 -9.86
CA ILE A 320 -14.55 8.88 -9.35
C ILE A 320 -15.70 7.90 -9.15
N LEU A 321 -16.23 7.87 -7.94
CA LEU A 321 -17.36 7.02 -7.56
C LEU A 321 -18.64 7.86 -7.54
N ILE A 322 -19.65 7.38 -8.25
CA ILE A 322 -20.95 8.04 -8.38
C ILE A 322 -22.06 7.12 -7.92
N GLN A 323 -23.17 7.70 -7.48
CA GLN A 323 -24.39 6.96 -7.23
C GLN A 323 -24.97 6.50 -8.57
N ARG A 324 -25.36 5.24 -8.64
CA ARG A 324 -26.02 4.67 -9.82
C ARG A 324 -27.24 5.54 -10.16
N PRO A 325 -27.28 6.16 -11.35
CA PRO A 325 -28.42 6.96 -11.74
C PRO A 325 -29.61 6.02 -11.96
N HIS A 326 -30.72 6.30 -11.28
CA HIS A 326 -32.00 5.70 -11.62
C HIS A 326 -32.65 6.57 -12.68
N ALA A 327 -33.17 5.97 -13.74
CA ALA A 327 -34.05 6.69 -14.65
C ALA A 327 -35.21 7.22 -13.81
N SER A 328 -35.34 8.55 -13.71
CA SER A 328 -36.53 9.17 -13.15
C SER A 328 -37.72 8.61 -13.95
N ALA A 329 -38.60 7.86 -13.28
CA ALA A 329 -39.91 7.57 -13.80
C ALA A 329 -40.57 8.92 -14.04
N THR A 330 -40.55 9.39 -15.28
CA THR A 330 -41.42 10.47 -15.73
C THR A 330 -42.85 9.98 -15.54
N GLU A 331 -43.49 10.45 -14.47
CA GLU A 331 -44.96 10.54 -14.38
C GLU A 331 -45.47 11.74 -15.16
#